data_AF-A0A961V7Q8-F1
#
_entry.id   AF-A0A961V7Q8-F1
#
_cell.length_a   1.000
_cell.length_b   1.000
_cell.length_c   1.000
_cell.angle_alpha   90.00
_cell.angle_beta   90.00
_cell.angle_gamma   90.00
#
_symmetry.space_group_name_H-M   'P 1'
#
loop_
_entity.id
_entity.type
_entity.pdbx_description
1 polymer ?
#
loop_
_entity_poly.entity_id
_entity_poly.type
_entity_poly.pdbx_seq_one_letter_code
_entity_poly.pdbx_strand_id
1 'polypeptide(L)'
;RLLVASAGACIAILALGVLLVSVAEALAVQTGLGTGFVGVVFLAAATSLPELTTTITAARMGAYTLAISNIFGSNLIMLVLVLPADLLDRGGPILRNSAATTQLALSLGILVTAIYLVGLIVRRKPRIGPIGIDSAAVLAVYLAGLLLFYRVR
;
A
#
# COMPACT_ATOMS: atom_id res chain seq x y z
N ARG A 1 -11.48 -29.35 11.24
CA ARG A 1 -10.35 -29.42 10.28
C ARG A 1 -10.13 -28.08 9.59
N LEU A 2 -11.12 -27.53 8.87
CA LEU A 2 -11.00 -26.21 8.22
C LEU A 2 -10.68 -25.08 9.22
N LEU A 3 -11.39 -24.99 10.34
CA LEU A 3 -11.12 -23.99 11.38
C LEU A 3 -9.69 -24.05 11.94
N VAL A 4 -9.16 -25.25 12.15
CA VAL A 4 -7.79 -25.45 12.65
C VAL A 4 -6.76 -25.05 11.60
N ALA A 5 -7.00 -25.40 10.33
CA ALA A 5 -6.14 -24.99 9.22
C ALA A 5 -6.14 -23.46 9.02
N SER A 6 -7.32 -22.83 9.07
CA SER A 6 -7.46 -21.38 8.99
C SER A 6 -6.79 -20.67 10.17
N ALA A 7 -6.99 -21.17 11.39
CA ALA A 7 -6.30 -20.62 12.58
C ALA A 7 -4.78 -20.74 12.46
N GLY A 8 -4.28 -21.89 12.00
CA GLY A 8 -2.85 -22.09 11.74
C GLY A 8 -2.31 -21.12 10.68
N ALA A 9 -3.03 -20.91 9.58
CA ALA A 9 -2.66 -19.95 8.55
C ALA A 9 -2.63 -18.51 9.08
N CYS A 10 -3.61 -18.10 9.89
CA CYS A 10 -3.62 -16.78 10.51
C CYS A 10 -2.39 -16.56 11.40
N ILE A 11 -2.04 -17.53 12.24
CA ILE A 11 -0.85 -17.44 13.10
C ILE A 11 0.42 -17.36 12.25
N ALA A 12 0.52 -18.17 11.20
CA ALA A 12 1.65 -18.13 10.28
C ALA A 12 1.79 -16.76 9.59
N ILE A 13 0.69 -16.17 9.11
CA ILE A 13 0.70 -14.84 8.48
C ILE A 13 1.15 -13.78 9.48
N LEU A 14 0.67 -13.82 10.72
CA LEU A 14 1.09 -12.88 11.77
C LEU A 14 2.59 -13.00 12.06
N ALA A 15 3.08 -14.23 12.25
CA ALA A 15 4.49 -14.48 12.53
C ALA A 15 5.40 -14.05 11.36
N LEU A 16 5.02 -14.37 10.12
CA LEU A 16 5.73 -13.98 8.92
C LEU A 16 5.69 -12.47 8.69
N GLY A 17 4.60 -11.80 9.05
CA GLY A 17 4.49 -10.34 8.99
C GLY A 17 5.51 -9.65 9.90
N VAL A 18 5.66 -10.14 11.14
CA VAL A 18 6.70 -9.63 12.06
C VAL A 18 8.10 -9.85 11.49
N LEU A 19 8.37 -11.05 10.98
CA LEU A 19 9.65 -11.37 10.36
C LEU A 19 9.94 -10.46 9.15
N LEU A 20 8.93 -10.19 8.31
CA LEU A 20 9.07 -9.34 7.14
C LEU A 20 9.48 -7.91 7.51
N VAL A 21 8.90 -7.36 8.58
CA VAL A 21 9.30 -6.04 9.11
C VAL A 21 10.75 -6.05 9.59
N SER A 22 11.15 -7.07 10.35
CA SER A 22 12.55 -7.18 10.81
C SER A 22 13.55 -7.34 9.65
N VAL A 23 13.18 -8.08 8.60
CA VAL A 23 14.00 -8.18 7.38
C VAL A 23 14.09 -6.83 6.67
N ALA A 24 12.98 -6.09 6.57
CA ALA A 24 12.98 -4.75 5.98
C ALA A 24 13.89 -3.77 6.75
N GLU A 25 13.88 -3.82 8.09
CA GLU A 25 14.79 -3.03 8.92
C GLU A 25 16.25 -3.42 8.71
N ALA A 26 16.56 -4.72 8.69
CA ALA A 26 17.91 -5.22 8.42
C ALA A 26 18.40 -4.80 7.02
N LEU A 27 17.52 -4.85 6.01
CA LEU A 27 17.81 -4.35 4.66
C LEU A 27 18.09 -2.85 4.67
N ALA A 28 17.31 -2.06 5.40
CA ALA A 28 17.53 -0.61 5.51
C ALA A 28 18.90 -0.27 6.09
N VAL A 29 19.36 -1.02 7.10
CA VAL A 29 20.68 -0.85 7.70
C VAL A 29 21.79 -1.27 6.74
N GLN A 30 21.68 -2.44 6.10
CA GLN A 30 22.72 -2.97 5.22
C GLN A 30 22.89 -2.16 3.93
N THR A 31 21.79 -1.69 3.35
CA THR A 31 21.80 -0.91 2.10
C THR A 31 22.02 0.58 2.34
N GLY A 32 21.92 1.03 3.59
CA GLY A 32 21.91 2.44 3.97
C GLY A 32 20.70 3.21 3.43
N LEU A 33 19.67 2.55 2.89
CA LEU A 33 18.50 3.20 2.26
C LEU A 33 17.58 3.92 3.25
N GLY A 34 17.77 3.74 4.55
CA GLY A 34 16.91 4.34 5.57
C GLY A 34 15.61 3.55 5.73
N THR A 35 15.14 3.43 6.97
CA THR A 35 13.97 2.60 7.32
C THR A 35 12.69 3.09 6.66
N GLY A 36 12.52 4.42 6.53
CA GLY A 36 11.37 5.02 5.86
C GLY A 36 11.28 4.67 4.38
N PHE A 37 12.39 4.75 3.64
CA PHE A 37 12.40 4.40 2.22
C PHE A 37 12.14 2.91 2.02
N VAL A 38 12.82 2.05 2.79
CA VAL A 38 12.63 0.60 2.65
C VAL A 38 11.21 0.17 3.01
N GLY A 39 10.63 0.81 4.04
CA GLY A 39 9.22 0.62 4.40
C GLY A 39 8.26 1.00 3.28
N VAL A 40 8.41 2.20 2.70
CA VAL A 40 7.49 2.69 1.67
C VAL A 40 7.63 1.96 0.33
N VAL A 41 8.82 1.47 0.00
CA VAL A 41 9.06 0.84 -1.31
C VAL A 41 8.99 -0.68 -1.22
N PHE A 42 9.86 -1.31 -0.44
CA PHE A 42 10.02 -2.76 -0.44
C PHE A 42 8.97 -3.45 0.41
N LEU A 43 8.75 -2.97 1.63
CA LEU A 43 7.75 -3.57 2.53
C LEU A 43 6.35 -3.40 1.93
N ALA A 44 6.00 -2.19 1.47
CA ALA A 44 4.73 -1.94 0.80
C ALA A 44 4.54 -2.83 -0.45
N ALA A 45 5.55 -2.93 -1.32
CA ALA A 45 5.48 -3.81 -2.49
C ALA A 45 5.28 -5.27 -2.11
N ALA A 46 6.04 -5.78 -1.12
CA ALA A 46 5.92 -7.16 -0.65
C ALA A 46 4.51 -7.46 -0.12
N THR A 47 3.93 -6.54 0.65
CA THR A 47 2.58 -6.70 1.19
C THR A 47 1.47 -6.52 0.18
N SER A 48 1.72 -5.86 -0.97
CA SER A 48 0.71 -5.63 -2.03
C SER A 48 0.75 -6.63 -3.19
N LEU A 49 1.75 -7.51 -3.23
CA LEU A 49 1.86 -8.56 -4.25
C LEU A 49 0.66 -9.52 -4.27
N PRO A 50 0.15 -10.01 -3.12
CA PRO A 50 -1.03 -10.86 -3.07
C PRO A 50 -2.27 -10.18 -3.67
N GLU A 51 -2.48 -8.91 -3.36
CA GLU A 51 -3.62 -8.12 -3.87
C GLU A 51 -3.48 -7.86 -5.36
N LEU A 52 -2.26 -7.64 -5.85
CA LEU A 52 -2.01 -7.47 -7.28
C LEU A 52 -2.39 -8.73 -8.04
N THR A 53 -2.00 -9.92 -7.56
CA THR A 53 -2.34 -11.18 -8.21
C THR A 53 -3.85 -11.47 -8.18
N THR A 54 -4.53 -11.23 -7.06
CA THR A 54 -5.99 -11.43 -6.97
C THR A 54 -6.74 -10.45 -7.87
N THR A 55 -6.32 -9.19 -7.91
CA THR A 55 -6.90 -8.14 -8.76
C THR A 55 -6.75 -8.47 -10.24
N ILE A 56 -5.55 -8.85 -10.68
CA ILE A 56 -5.29 -9.23 -12.08
C ILE A 56 -6.13 -10.45 -12.46
N THR A 57 -6.21 -11.45 -11.57
CA THR A 57 -7.00 -12.66 -11.80
C THR A 57 -8.49 -12.32 -11.95
N ALA A 58 -9.05 -11.50 -11.04
CA ALA A 58 -10.43 -11.05 -11.12
C ALA A 58 -10.71 -10.26 -12.42
N ALA A 59 -9.81 -9.37 -12.81
CA ALA A 59 -9.94 -8.60 -14.05
C ALA A 59 -9.92 -9.51 -15.30
N ARG A 60 -9.04 -10.52 -15.34
CA ARG A 60 -8.99 -11.51 -16.44
C ARG A 60 -10.24 -12.36 -16.55
N MET A 61 -10.92 -12.60 -15.43
CA MET A 61 -12.20 -13.30 -15.38
C MET A 61 -13.40 -12.41 -15.74
N GLY A 62 -13.18 -11.12 -16.05
CA GLY A 62 -14.24 -10.15 -16.29
C GLY A 62 -14.97 -9.69 -15.02
N ALA A 63 -14.48 -10.07 -13.83
CA ALA A 63 -15.04 -9.70 -12.54
C ALA A 63 -14.53 -8.32 -12.10
N TYR A 64 -14.79 -7.28 -12.90
CA TYR A 64 -14.27 -5.93 -12.67
C TYR A 64 -14.71 -5.31 -11.34
N THR A 65 -15.95 -5.57 -10.89
CA THR A 65 -16.43 -5.12 -9.58
C THR A 65 -15.61 -5.74 -8.45
N LEU A 66 -15.24 -7.02 -8.56
CA LEU A 66 -14.39 -7.68 -7.57
C LEU A 66 -12.98 -7.10 -7.57
N ALA A 67 -12.40 -6.86 -8.75
CA ALA A 67 -11.09 -6.25 -8.88
C ALA A 67 -11.03 -4.84 -8.24
N ILE A 68 -12.04 -4.01 -8.51
CA ILE A 68 -12.14 -2.66 -7.95
C ILE A 68 -12.34 -2.71 -6.43
N SER A 69 -13.28 -3.53 -5.95
CA SER A 69 -13.54 -3.68 -4.51
C SER A 69 -12.34 -4.24 -3.75
N ASN A 70 -11.53 -5.10 -4.37
CA ASN A 70 -10.28 -5.58 -3.78
C ASN A 70 -9.26 -4.44 -3.58
N ILE A 71 -9.01 -3.63 -4.61
CA ILE A 71 -8.06 -2.51 -4.54
C ILE A 71 -8.48 -1.52 -3.44
N PHE A 72 -9.75 -1.06 -3.47
CA PHE A 72 -10.21 -0.05 -2.53
C PHE A 72 -10.44 -0.61 -1.12
N GLY A 73 -10.95 -1.82 -1.01
CA GLY A 73 -11.19 -2.49 0.27
C GLY A 73 -9.90 -2.72 1.04
N SER A 74 -8.85 -3.21 0.36
CA SER A 74 -7.53 -3.43 0.99
C SER A 74 -6.88 -2.11 1.43
N ASN A 75 -6.99 -1.04 0.65
CA ASN A 75 -6.47 0.26 1.07
C ASN A 75 -7.25 0.84 2.27
N LEU A 76 -8.57 0.62 2.31
CA LEU A 76 -9.40 1.08 3.43
C LEU A 76 -9.07 0.35 4.73
N ILE A 77 -8.91 -0.98 4.69
CA ILE A 77 -8.62 -1.75 5.90
C ILE A 77 -7.25 -1.36 6.48
N MET A 78 -6.25 -1.06 5.66
CA MET A 78 -4.95 -0.56 6.12
C MET A 78 -5.09 0.73 6.95
N LEU A 79 -5.95 1.66 6.53
CA LEU A 79 -6.21 2.89 7.28
C LEU A 79 -6.99 2.60 8.58
N VAL A 80 -7.97 1.71 8.52
CA VAL A 80 -8.74 1.30 9.71
C VAL A 80 -7.83 0.64 10.75
N LEU A 81 -6.84 -0.15 10.32
CA LEU A 81 -5.88 -0.82 11.21
C LEU A 81 -4.95 0.14 11.96
N VAL A 82 -4.80 1.39 11.50
CA VAL A 82 -4.07 2.42 12.25
C VAL A 82 -4.78 2.76 13.56
N LEU A 83 -6.11 2.78 13.58
CA LEU A 83 -6.87 3.12 14.79
C LEU A 83 -6.60 2.18 15.99
N PRO A 84 -6.75 0.84 15.88
CA PRO A 84 -6.41 -0.04 16.99
C PRO A 84 -4.91 -0.03 17.29
N ALA A 85 -4.04 0.19 16.29
CA ALA A 85 -2.61 0.35 16.53
C ALA A 85 -2.33 1.58 17.42
N ASP A 86 -2.98 2.70 17.15
CA ASP A 86 -2.87 3.96 17.90
C ASP A 86 -3.40 3.82 19.33
N LEU A 87 -4.52 3.10 19.50
CA LEU A 87 -5.11 2.84 20.83
C LEU A 87 -4.26 1.90 21.70
N LEU A 88 -3.53 0.97 21.07
CA LEU A 88 -2.65 0.03 21.77
C LEU A 88 -1.27 0.63 22.06
N ASP A 89 -0.88 1.68 21.32
CA ASP A 89 0.39 2.36 21.55
C ASP A 89 0.38 3.16 22.85
N ARG A 90 1.39 2.93 23.69
CA ARG A 90 1.57 3.62 24.97
C ARG A 90 2.33 4.93 24.81
N GLY A 91 2.89 5.19 23.63
CA GLY A 91 3.66 6.39 23.29
C GLY A 91 2.84 7.64 22.93
N GLY A 92 1.51 7.52 22.87
CA GLY A 92 0.61 8.56 22.36
C GLY A 92 0.33 8.39 20.86
N PRO A 93 -0.29 9.39 20.18
CA PRO A 93 -0.71 9.21 18.80
C PRO A 93 0.47 8.97 17.85
N ILE A 94 0.42 7.90 17.07
CA ILE A 94 1.43 7.43 16.12
C ILE A 94 1.82 8.53 15.12
N LEU A 95 0.88 9.41 14.76
CA LEU A 95 1.11 10.48 13.79
C LEU A 95 1.76 11.74 14.39
N ARG A 96 1.80 11.88 15.72
CA ARG A 96 2.19 13.14 16.39
C ARG A 96 3.63 13.58 16.09
N ASN A 97 4.56 12.63 16.06
CA ASN A 97 5.98 12.86 15.72
C ASN A 97 6.39 12.03 14.50
N SER A 98 5.54 12.03 13.48
CA SER A 98 5.81 11.30 12.24
C SER A 98 6.99 11.93 11.48
N ALA A 99 7.90 11.08 10.98
CA ALA A 99 9.04 11.52 10.18
C ALA A 99 8.57 12.18 8.87
N ALA A 100 9.42 13.03 8.27
CA ALA A 100 9.13 13.68 6.98
C ALA A 100 8.79 12.66 5.87
N THR A 101 9.42 11.49 5.91
CA THR A 101 9.14 10.36 5.01
C THR A 101 7.73 9.82 5.19
N THR A 102 7.24 9.67 6.42
CA THR A 102 5.86 9.25 6.72
C THR A 102 4.84 10.28 6.26
N GLN A 103 5.09 11.57 6.51
CA GLN A 103 4.20 12.65 6.08
C GLN A 103 4.10 12.72 4.55
N LEU A 104 5.24 12.57 3.87
CA LEU A 104 5.29 12.51 2.42
C LEU A 104 4.54 11.27 1.88
N ALA A 105 4.66 10.11 2.54
CA ALA A 105 3.92 8.89 2.19
C ALA A 105 2.40 9.12 2.21
N LEU A 106 1.92 9.70 3.31
CA LEU A 106 0.49 9.98 3.53
C LEU A 106 -0.02 10.98 2.49
N SER A 107 0.72 12.05 2.23
CA SER A 107 0.34 13.07 1.24
C SER A 107 0.25 12.51 -0.18
N LEU A 108 1.20 11.65 -0.58
CA LEU A 108 1.18 10.98 -1.87
C LEU A 108 0.04 9.96 -1.96
N GLY A 109 -0.21 9.21 -0.89
CA GLY A 109 -1.33 8.27 -0.82
C GLY A 109 -2.68 8.98 -1.00
N ILE A 110 -2.87 10.12 -0.35
CA ILE A 110 -4.06 10.97 -0.52
C ILE A 110 -4.16 11.47 -1.97
N LEU A 111 -3.07 11.99 -2.52
CA LEU A 111 -3.04 12.53 -3.88
C LEU A 111 -3.39 11.48 -4.94
N VAL A 112 -2.77 10.30 -4.85
CA VAL A 112 -3.02 9.18 -5.78
C VAL A 112 -4.47 8.71 -5.67
N THR A 113 -4.99 8.58 -4.44
CA THR A 113 -6.38 8.18 -4.22
C THR A 113 -7.36 9.21 -4.78
N ALA A 114 -7.08 10.50 -4.61
CA ALA A 114 -7.91 11.59 -5.15
C ALA A 114 -7.94 11.58 -6.68
N ILE A 115 -6.79 11.39 -7.34
CA ILE A 115 -6.71 11.27 -8.82
C ILE A 115 -7.58 10.12 -9.30
N TYR A 116 -7.51 8.96 -8.63
CA TYR A 116 -8.28 7.79 -9.02
C TYR A 116 -9.79 8.00 -8.81
N LEU A 117 -10.21 8.66 -7.73
CA LEU A 117 -11.60 9.02 -7.48
C LEU A 117 -12.14 9.99 -8.54
N VAL A 118 -11.34 11.00 -8.92
CA VAL A 118 -11.71 11.91 -10.02
C VAL A 118 -11.88 11.15 -11.32
N GLY A 119 -10.95 10.25 -11.67
CA GLY A 119 -11.06 9.40 -12.86
C GLY A 119 -12.35 8.56 -12.90
N LEU A 120 -12.74 7.99 -11.75
CA LEU A 120 -14.00 7.25 -11.60
C LEU A 120 -15.24 8.12 -11.80
N ILE A 121 -15.24 9.36 -11.26
CA ILE A 121 -16.39 10.28 -11.32
C ILE A 121 -16.53 10.89 -12.71
N VAL A 122 -15.41 11.32 -13.30
CA VAL A 122 -15.42 12.14 -14.53
C VAL A 122 -15.95 11.34 -15.73
N ARG A 123 -16.00 10.00 -15.69
CA ARG A 123 -16.54 9.09 -16.74
C ARG A 123 -16.09 9.41 -18.17
N ARG A 124 -15.10 10.29 -18.36
CA ARG A 124 -14.50 10.58 -19.66
C ARG A 124 -13.59 9.40 -19.99
N LYS A 125 -13.59 8.99 -21.26
CA LYS A 125 -12.72 7.90 -21.76
C LYS A 125 -11.53 8.42 -22.56
N PRO A 126 -10.77 9.46 -22.14
CA PRO A 126 -9.55 9.77 -22.85
C PRO A 126 -8.54 8.68 -22.47
N ARG A 127 -8.14 7.90 -23.46
CA ARG A 127 -7.20 6.78 -23.33
C ARG A 127 -5.94 7.12 -24.12
N ILE A 128 -4.79 6.77 -23.56
CA ILE A 128 -3.53 6.78 -24.29
C ILE A 128 -3.18 5.31 -24.52
N GLY A 129 -3.51 4.79 -25.70
CA GLY A 129 -3.38 3.37 -26.01
C GLY A 129 -4.28 2.49 -25.12
N PRO A 130 -3.75 1.45 -24.45
CA PRO A 130 -4.54 0.57 -23.57
C PRO A 130 -4.79 1.17 -22.17
N ILE A 131 -4.16 2.29 -21.81
CA ILE A 131 -4.17 2.85 -20.45
C ILE A 131 -5.07 4.10 -20.41
N GLY A 132 -5.91 4.22 -19.38
CA GLY A 132 -6.66 5.44 -19.11
C GLY A 132 -5.74 6.56 -18.64
N ILE A 133 -6.03 7.82 -19.02
CA ILE A 133 -5.20 8.96 -18.60
C ILE A 133 -5.05 9.02 -17.07
N ASP A 134 -6.09 8.66 -16.33
CA ASP A 134 -6.06 8.63 -14.86
C ASP A 134 -5.03 7.63 -14.33
N SER A 135 -4.95 6.44 -14.93
CA SER A 135 -3.95 5.43 -14.56
C SER A 135 -2.52 5.87 -14.92
N ALA A 136 -2.36 6.57 -16.05
CA ALA A 136 -1.06 7.15 -16.42
C ALA A 136 -0.64 8.27 -15.46
N ALA A 137 -1.58 9.13 -15.05
CA ALA A 137 -1.33 10.18 -14.06
C ALA A 137 -0.95 9.59 -12.70
N VAL A 138 -1.66 8.56 -12.24
CA VAL A 138 -1.31 7.83 -11.01
C VAL A 138 0.09 7.24 -11.08
N LEU A 139 0.44 6.59 -12.20
CA LEU A 139 1.79 6.02 -12.37
C LEU A 139 2.86 7.11 -12.35
N ALA A 140 2.64 8.24 -13.03
CA ALA A 140 3.58 9.35 -13.05
C ALA A 140 3.77 9.95 -11.65
N VAL A 141 2.69 10.18 -10.91
CA VAL A 141 2.75 10.70 -9.53
C VAL A 141 3.44 9.71 -8.59
N TYR A 142 3.16 8.41 -8.72
CA TYR A 142 3.81 7.38 -7.92
C TYR A 142 5.33 7.32 -8.17
N LEU A 143 5.76 7.36 -9.44
CA LEU A 143 7.18 7.40 -9.80
C LEU A 143 7.88 8.68 -9.33
N ALA A 144 7.22 9.84 -9.48
CA ALA A 144 7.73 11.11 -8.95
C ALA A 144 7.83 11.07 -7.42
N GLY A 145 6.86 10.46 -6.75
CA GLY A 145 6.86 10.23 -5.31
C GLY A 145 8.02 9.37 -4.85
N LEU A 146 8.30 8.26 -5.55
CA LEU A 146 9.47 7.41 -5.29
C LEU A 146 10.80 8.18 -5.42
N LEU A 147 10.92 9.03 -6.43
CA LEU A 147 12.10 9.89 -6.63
C LEU A 147 12.25 10.91 -5.48
N LEU A 148 11.16 11.51 -5.03
CA LEU A 148 11.12 12.39 -3.87
C LEU A 148 11.53 11.64 -2.60
N PHE A 149 11.00 10.43 -2.39
CA PHE A 149 11.38 9.56 -1.28
C PHE A 149 12.87 9.27 -1.24
N TYR A 150 13.46 8.97 -2.40
CA TYR A 150 14.89 8.73 -2.50
C TYR A 150 15.73 9.97 -2.14
N ARG A 151 15.22 11.18 -2.43
CA ARG A 151 15.90 12.45 -2.13
C ARG A 151 15.77 12.89 -0.67
N VAL A 152 14.70 12.49 0.00
CA VAL A 152 14.37 12.89 1.40
C VAL A 152 14.89 11.87 2.43
N ARG A 153 15.47 10.74 1.97
CA ARG A 153 16.03 9.68 2.82
C ARG A 153 17.11 10.21 3.78
#